data_AF-A0A842QLV5-F1
#
_entry.id   AF-A0A842QLV5-F1
#
_cell.length_a   1.000
_cell.length_b   1.000
_cell.length_c   1.000
_cell.angle_alpha   90.00
_cell.angle_beta   90.00
_cell.angle_gamma   90.00
#
_symmetry.space_group_name_H-M   'P 1'
#
loop_
_entity.id
_entity.type
_entity.pdbx_description
1 polymer ?
#
loop_
_entity_poly.entity_id
_entity_poly.type
_entity_poly.pdbx_seq_one_letter_code
_entity_poly.pdbx_strand_id
1 'polypeptide(L)'
;MQRSTKVYLEIEKSKIKREKARLVLEKSIFLYFLFMLIAVLGFIYNYIGSFTLNALILLGIIILIIGTIPYLVIVHKEEKKIEGFMK
;
A
#
# COMPACT_ATOMS: atom_id res chain seq x y z
N MET A 1 29.54 -16.45 18.49
CA MET A 1 28.37 -17.11 17.85
C MET A 1 27.05 -16.32 17.96
N GLN A 2 26.75 -15.60 19.06
CA GLN A 2 25.50 -14.83 19.25
C GLN A 2 25.25 -13.63 18.29
N ARG A 3 26.28 -13.07 17.63
CA ARG A 3 26.09 -11.89 16.74
C ARG A 3 25.39 -12.25 15.42
N SER A 4 25.69 -13.41 14.83
CA SER A 4 25.10 -13.81 13.53
C SER A 4 23.59 -14.07 13.62
N THR A 5 23.10 -14.61 14.73
CA THR A 5 21.66 -14.87 14.93
C THR A 5 20.85 -13.58 15.01
N LYS A 6 21.38 -12.53 15.65
CA LYS A 6 20.69 -11.22 15.74
C LYS A 6 20.56 -10.54 14.38
N VAL A 7 21.63 -10.60 13.57
CA VAL A 7 21.63 -10.02 12.21
C VAL A 7 20.64 -10.77 11.31
N TYR A 8 20.63 -12.11 11.38
CA TYR A 8 19.67 -12.92 10.63
C TYR A 8 18.21 -12.57 10.98
N LEU A 9 17.90 -12.46 12.28
CA LEU A 9 16.58 -12.06 12.77
C LEU A 9 16.16 -10.65 12.33
N GLU A 10 17.10 -9.71 12.23
CA GLU A 10 16.80 -8.37 11.72
C GLU A 10 16.46 -8.38 10.23
N ILE A 11 17.18 -9.17 9.43
CA ILE A 11 16.91 -9.32 7.99
C ILE A 11 15.52 -9.95 7.77
N GLU A 12 15.20 -11.01 8.53
CA GLU A 12 13.89 -11.66 8.47
C GLU A 12 12.75 -10.71 8.86
N LYS A 13 12.92 -9.95 9.95
CA LYS A 13 11.95 -8.91 10.34
C LYS A 13 11.75 -7.85 9.25
N SER A 14 12.82 -7.47 8.55
CA SER A 14 12.73 -6.50 7.44
C SER A 14 11.92 -7.08 6.27
N LYS A 15 12.20 -8.34 5.88
CA LYS A 15 11.44 -9.05 4.84
C LYS A 15 9.95 -9.10 5.18
N ILE A 16 9.59 -9.52 6.40
CA ILE A 16 8.19 -9.63 6.84
C ILE A 16 7.49 -8.26 6.82
N LYS A 17 8.17 -7.19 7.26
CA LYS A 17 7.60 -5.83 7.23
C LYS A 17 7.29 -5.38 5.80
N ARG A 18 8.20 -5.66 4.87
CA ARG A 18 8.03 -5.32 3.45
C ARG A 18 6.93 -6.13 2.79
N GLU A 19 6.84 -7.42 3.08
CA GLU A 19 5.73 -8.27 2.61
C GLU A 19 4.38 -7.80 3.16
N LYS A 20 4.31 -7.45 4.44
CA LYS A 20 3.08 -6.89 5.04
C LYS A 20 2.65 -5.60 4.35
N ALA A 21 3.59 -4.70 4.08
CA ALA A 21 3.29 -3.44 3.39
C ALA A 21 2.85 -3.66 1.94
N ARG A 22 3.46 -4.62 1.25
CA ARG A 22 3.05 -5.05 -0.08
C ARG A 22 1.62 -5.61 -0.08
N LEU A 23 1.28 -6.45 0.89
CA LEU A 23 -0.09 -6.97 1.03
C LEU A 23 -1.10 -5.84 1.23
N VAL A 24 -0.79 -4.84 2.06
CA VAL A 24 -1.66 -3.66 2.24
C VAL A 24 -1.84 -2.91 0.93
N LEU A 25 -0.75 -2.66 0.18
CA LEU A 25 -0.82 -2.01 -1.13
C LEU A 25 -1.69 -2.79 -2.12
N GLU A 26 -1.49 -4.11 -2.22
CA GLU A 26 -2.28 -4.98 -3.09
C GLU A 26 -3.77 -4.95 -2.72
N LYS A 27 -4.11 -4.98 -1.42
CA LYS A 27 -5.51 -4.87 -0.96
C LYS A 27 -6.11 -3.50 -1.24
N SER A 28 -5.35 -2.41 -1.06
CA SER A 28 -5.80 -1.06 -1.38
C SER A 28 -6.06 -0.88 -2.88
N ILE A 29 -5.19 -1.40 -3.75
CA ILE A 29 -5.39 -1.37 -5.21
C ILE A 29 -6.64 -2.16 -5.59
N PHE A 30 -6.82 -3.35 -5.02
CA PHE A 30 -8.03 -4.15 -5.28
C PHE A 30 -9.31 -3.43 -4.84
N LEU A 31 -9.29 -2.79 -3.66
CA LEU A 31 -10.42 -2.03 -3.15
C LEU A 31 -10.74 -0.81 -4.03
N TYR A 32 -9.72 -0.11 -4.54
CA TYR A 32 -9.89 0.96 -5.51
C TYR A 32 -10.59 0.46 -6.78
N PHE A 33 -10.15 -0.67 -7.34
CA PHE A 33 -10.81 -1.25 -8.51
C PHE A 33 -12.27 -1.60 -8.26
N LEU A 34 -12.59 -2.19 -7.10
CA LEU A 34 -13.98 -2.47 -6.72
C LEU A 34 -14.82 -1.20 -6.62
N PHE A 35 -14.30 -0.14 -5.99
CA PHE A 35 -14.99 1.13 -5.86
C PHE A 35 -15.24 1.77 -7.22
N MET A 36 -14.24 1.75 -8.11
CA MET A 36 -14.40 2.25 -9.48
C MET A 36 -15.44 1.45 -10.27
N LEU A 37 -15.45 0.12 -10.14
CA LEU A 37 -16.42 -0.73 -10.81
C LEU A 37 -17.86 -0.42 -10.34
N ILE A 38 -18.07 -0.35 -9.03
CA ILE A 38 -19.39 -0.02 -8.45
C ILE A 38 -19.80 1.40 -8.83
N ALA A 39 -18.87 2.36 -8.82
CA ALA A 39 -19.14 3.74 -9.17
C ALA A 39 -19.56 3.88 -10.65
N VAL A 40 -18.85 3.21 -11.56
CA VAL A 40 -19.18 3.22 -12.99
C VAL A 40 -20.51 2.51 -13.26
N LEU A 41 -20.73 1.31 -12.72
CA LEU A 41 -21.99 0.59 -12.89
C LEU A 41 -23.17 1.36 -12.28
N GLY A 42 -23.02 1.85 -11.05
CA GLY A 42 -24.04 2.63 -10.37
C GLY A 42 -24.41 3.89 -11.13
N PHE A 43 -23.46 4.52 -11.79
CA PHE A 43 -23.71 5.72 -12.61
C PHE A 43 -24.41 5.36 -13.93
N ILE A 44 -23.97 4.31 -14.63
CA ILE A 44 -24.58 3.86 -15.90
C ILE A 44 -26.06 3.48 -15.71
N TYR A 45 -26.39 2.79 -14.62
CA TYR A 45 -27.76 2.39 -14.31
C TYR A 45 -28.59 3.49 -13.62
N ASN A 46 -28.06 4.72 -13.51
CA ASN A 46 -28.69 5.85 -12.82
C ASN A 46 -29.08 5.57 -11.35
N TYR A 47 -28.41 4.62 -10.69
CA TYR A 47 -28.60 4.36 -9.25
C TYR A 47 -27.91 5.40 -8.37
N ILE A 48 -26.85 6.04 -8.86
CA ILE A 48 -26.10 7.08 -8.14
C ILE A 48 -26.00 8.36 -8.97
N GLY A 49 -26.13 9.51 -8.32
CA GLY A 49 -25.94 10.81 -8.96
C GLY A 49 -24.45 11.22 -9.05
N SER A 50 -24.18 12.28 -9.81
CA SER A 50 -22.82 12.82 -10.04
C SER A 50 -22.09 13.21 -8.75
N PHE A 51 -22.82 13.63 -7.72
CA PHE A 51 -22.22 13.93 -6.41
C PHE A 51 -21.62 12.68 -5.74
N THR A 52 -22.39 11.58 -5.70
CA THR A 52 -21.95 10.31 -5.12
C THR A 52 -20.83 9.67 -5.93
N LEU A 53 -20.88 9.78 -7.26
CA LEU A 53 -19.79 9.36 -8.15
C LEU A 53 -18.47 10.05 -7.79
N ASN A 54 -18.46 11.37 -7.68
CA ASN A 54 -17.27 12.13 -7.32
C ASN A 54 -16.74 11.77 -5.93
N ALA A 55 -17.65 11.53 -4.96
CA ALA A 55 -17.26 11.09 -3.62
C ALA A 55 -16.59 9.70 -3.63
N LEU A 56 -17.11 8.75 -4.41
CA LEU A 56 -16.53 7.40 -4.58
C LEU A 56 -15.15 7.45 -5.22
N ILE A 57 -14.97 8.28 -6.26
CA ILE A 57 -13.67 8.48 -6.91
C ILE A 57 -12.66 9.07 -5.92
N LEU A 58 -13.06 10.10 -5.17
CA LEU A 58 -12.19 10.74 -4.18
C LEU A 58 -11.79 9.77 -3.07
N LEU A 59 -12.73 8.98 -2.55
CA LEU A 59 -12.46 7.93 -1.55
C LEU A 59 -11.49 6.87 -2.10
N GLY A 60 -11.67 6.46 -3.36
CA GLY A 60 -10.74 5.55 -4.02
C GLY A 60 -9.31 6.07 -4.05
N ILE A 61 -9.12 7.36 -4.38
CA ILE A 61 -7.80 8.00 -4.37
C ILE A 61 -7.21 8.03 -2.96
N ILE A 62 -8.00 8.35 -1.93
CA ILE A 62 -7.55 8.36 -0.54
C ILE A 62 -7.07 6.96 -0.11
N ILE A 63 -7.81 5.91 -0.47
CA ILE A 63 -7.44 4.52 -0.18
C ILE A 63 -6.10 4.15 -0.82
N LEU A 64 -5.86 4.59 -2.06
CA LEU A 64 -4.58 4.38 -2.74
C LEU A 64 -3.42 5.10 -2.04
N ILE A 65 -3.63 6.34 -1.62
CA ILE A 65 -2.62 7.11 -0.86
C ILE A 65 -2.27 6.38 0.45
N ILE A 66 -3.28 5.99 1.22
CA ILE A 66 -3.10 5.28 2.50
C ILE A 66 -2.39 3.93 2.28
N GLY A 67 -2.68 3.22 1.19
CA GLY A 67 -2.02 1.96 0.85
C GLY A 67 -0.57 2.12 0.37
N THR A 68 -0.27 3.21 -0.33
CA THR A 68 1.05 3.45 -0.96
C THR A 68 2.09 3.96 0.03
N ILE A 69 1.71 4.86 0.94
CA ILE A 69 2.60 5.45 1.95
C ILE A 69 3.40 4.40 2.75
N PRO A 70 2.78 3.35 3.37
CA PRO A 70 3.52 2.41 4.20
C PRO A 70 4.56 1.63 3.40
N TYR A 71 4.26 1.29 2.15
CA TYR A 71 5.20 0.60 1.27
C TYR A 71 6.41 1.48 0.95
N LEU A 72 6.17 2.73 0.49
CA LEU A 72 7.24 3.67 0.19
C LEU A 72 8.14 3.94 1.40
N VAL A 73 7.55 4.15 2.58
CA VAL A 73 8.33 4.40 3.81
C VAL A 73 9.24 3.23 4.17
N ILE A 74 8.78 1.99 3.97
CA ILE A 74 9.57 0.79 4.29
C ILE A 74 10.71 0.60 3.28
N VAL A 75 10.42 0.70 1.99
CA VAL A 75 11.43 0.58 0.93
C VAL A 75 12.51 1.66 1.09
N HIS A 76 12.10 2.91 1.31
CA HIS A 76 13.04 4.01 1.46
C HIS A 76 13.89 3.90 2.75
N LYS A 77 13.34 3.30 3.82
CA LYS A 77 14.12 2.96 5.02
C LYS A 77 15.14 1.87 4.76
N GLU A 78 14.82 0.88 3.93
CA GLU A 78 15.76 -0.18 3.55
C GLU A 78 16.89 0.35 2.66
N GLU A 79 16.55 1.16 1.65
CA GLU A 79 17.54 1.82 0.77
C GLU A 79 18.56 2.63 1.58
N LYS A 80 18.08 3.49 2.49
CA LYS A 80 18.96 4.29 3.37
C LYS A 80 19.83 3.43 4.29
N LYS A 81 19.32 2.27 4.74
CA LYS A 81 20.11 1.35 5.58
C LYS A 81 21.26 0.76 4.76
N ILE A 82 21.03 0.40 3.49
CA ILE A 82 22.04 -0.14 2.57
C ILE A 82 23.08 0.91 2.20
N GLU A 83 22.66 2.14 1.84
CA GLU A 83 23.60 3.23 1.56
C GLU A 83 24.52 3.54 2.75
N GLY A 84 23.98 3.49 3.97
CA GLY A 84 24.77 3.67 5.19
C GLY A 84 25.79 2.56 5.46
N PHE A 85 25.65 1.38 4.83
CA PHE A 85 26.66 0.31 4.88
C PHE A 85 27.70 0.41 3.74
N MET A 86 27.42 1.17 2.67
CA MET A 86 28.32 1.33 1.51
C MET A 86 29.16 2.63 1.55
N LYS A 87 28.90 3.53 2.50
CA LYS A 87 29.78 4.64 2.86
C LYS A 87 30.76 4.24 3.96
#